data_AF-A0A964UIF7-F1
#
_entry.id   AF-A0A964UIF7-F1
#
_cell.length_a   1.000
_cell.length_b   1.000
_cell.length_c   1.000
_cell.angle_alpha   90.00
_cell.angle_beta   90.00
_cell.angle_gamma   90.00
#
_symmetry.space_group_name_H-M   'P 1'
#
loop_
_entity.id
_entity.type
_entity.pdbx_description
1 polymer ?
#
loop_
_entity_poly.entity_id
_entity_poly.type
_entity_poly.pdbx_seq_one_letter_code
_entity_poly.pdbx_strand_id
1 'polypeptide(L)'
;MIRLNHGIPARRGLWWRGNAASDVPPHRPASEINLNTGRALMVLRLAYAARSLFVAGLFGAAMLVAPGTDALAEPQAYQFDKGHTQIRISWNHLGLSEQSALFREYEGSVTFDQEDVSKSAVNVTIDPASIDTGVPDFDDHMKSSDFFHVEEHPEVTFETTEVVQTGPNSGRMTGDLTIKG
;
A
#
# COMPACT_ATOMS: atom_id res chain seq x y z
N MET A 1 15.71 -2.60 -11.77
CA MET A 1 15.16 -1.26 -12.07
C MET A 1 13.65 -1.38 -12.25
N ILE A 2 12.85 -1.03 -11.25
CA ILE A 2 11.38 -1.05 -11.37
C ILE A 2 10.94 0.19 -12.15
N ARG A 3 10.41 0.02 -13.37
CA ARG A 3 9.76 1.10 -14.12
C ARG A 3 8.25 1.05 -13.91
N LEU A 4 7.72 1.99 -13.13
CA LEU A 4 6.29 2.32 -13.16
C LEU A 4 6.03 3.28 -14.33
N ASN A 5 5.46 2.78 -15.41
CA ASN A 5 5.17 3.59 -16.60
C ASN A 5 3.75 4.20 -16.51
N HIS A 6 3.64 5.53 -16.55
CA HIS A 6 2.37 6.28 -16.53
C HIS A 6 2.34 7.33 -17.65
N GLY A 7 1.21 7.41 -18.39
CA GLY A 7 1.01 8.26 -19.57
C GLY A 7 1.30 7.50 -20.88
N ILE A 8 0.56 7.67 -21.99
CA ILE A 8 -0.10 8.87 -22.55
C ILE A 8 -1.39 8.45 -23.32
N PRO A 9 -2.41 9.33 -23.50
CA PRO A 9 -3.72 8.94 -24.07
C PRO A 9 -3.93 9.27 -25.56
N ALA A 10 -4.79 8.52 -26.26
CA ALA A 10 -5.62 9.01 -27.40
C ALA A 10 -6.75 8.03 -27.79
N ARG A 11 -7.78 8.53 -28.49
CA ARG A 11 -9.07 7.85 -28.78
C ARG A 11 -9.16 7.33 -30.23
N ARG A 12 -9.95 6.25 -30.48
CA ARG A 12 -11.13 6.13 -31.41
C ARG A 12 -11.29 4.74 -32.06
N GLY A 13 -12.55 4.31 -32.26
CA GLY A 13 -12.97 3.25 -33.21
C GLY A 13 -12.96 1.82 -32.63
N LEU A 14 -14.07 1.24 -32.15
CA LEU A 14 -15.28 0.74 -32.86
C LEU A 14 -15.07 -0.61 -33.61
N TRP A 15 -15.46 -1.72 -32.98
CA TRP A 15 -16.08 -2.93 -33.60
C TRP A 15 -17.03 -3.62 -32.58
N TRP A 16 -17.87 -4.57 -33.04
CA TRP A 16 -19.27 -4.70 -32.56
C TRP A 16 -19.86 -6.15 -32.66
N ARG A 17 -20.87 -6.63 -31.92
CA ARG A 17 -21.41 -6.33 -30.55
C ARG A 17 -22.64 -7.23 -30.18
N GLY A 18 -22.51 -8.33 -29.43
CA GLY A 18 -23.66 -9.05 -28.81
C GLY A 18 -23.24 -10.27 -27.98
N ASN A 19 -24.01 -10.86 -27.06
CA ASN A 19 -25.34 -10.70 -26.42
C ASN A 19 -25.52 -12.03 -25.62
N ALA A 20 -26.25 -12.19 -24.51
CA ALA A 20 -26.99 -11.30 -23.60
C ALA A 20 -27.39 -12.06 -22.29
N ALA A 21 -27.77 -11.32 -21.23
CA ALA A 21 -28.53 -11.74 -20.02
C ALA A 21 -27.93 -12.85 -19.10
N SER A 22 -28.03 -12.79 -17.77
CA SER A 22 -29.14 -12.30 -16.93
C SER A 22 -28.70 -11.81 -15.52
N ASP A 23 -29.38 -10.75 -15.07
CA ASP A 23 -30.00 -10.53 -13.74
C ASP A 23 -29.20 -10.43 -12.42
N VAL A 24 -28.91 -9.19 -12.01
CA VAL A 24 -28.91 -8.75 -10.60
C VAL A 24 -29.52 -7.33 -10.49
N PRO A 25 -30.52 -7.06 -9.63
CA PRO A 25 -31.16 -5.75 -9.51
C PRO A 25 -30.37 -4.75 -8.63
N PRO A 26 -30.59 -3.43 -8.77
CA PRO A 26 -29.78 -2.41 -8.11
C PRO A 26 -30.31 -2.00 -6.73
N HIS A 27 -29.44 -1.93 -5.72
CA HIS A 27 -29.76 -1.31 -4.42
C HIS A 27 -28.76 -0.21 -4.02
N ARG A 28 -29.36 0.84 -3.45
CA ARG A 28 -28.95 2.25 -3.32
C ARG A 28 -27.65 2.53 -2.54
N PRO A 29 -27.06 3.73 -2.73
CA PRO A 29 -25.92 4.20 -1.95
C PRO A 29 -26.31 4.84 -0.60
N ALA A 30 -25.25 5.17 0.16
CA ALA A 30 -25.15 6.10 1.29
C ALA A 30 -25.45 5.57 2.71
N SER A 31 -24.42 5.68 3.55
CA SER A 31 -24.54 5.94 4.99
C SER A 31 -23.46 6.95 5.41
N GLU A 32 -23.68 8.23 5.09
CA GLU A 32 -23.01 9.33 5.81
C GLU A 32 -23.42 9.27 7.29
N ILE A 33 -22.45 9.25 8.19
CA ILE A 33 -22.71 9.39 9.62
C ILE A 33 -22.66 10.88 9.98
N ASN A 34 -23.81 11.55 9.92
CA ASN A 34 -23.98 12.93 10.36
C ASN A 34 -24.34 12.96 11.85
N LEU A 35 -23.36 13.27 12.71
CA LEU A 35 -23.57 13.44 14.15
C LEU A 35 -23.99 14.87 14.49
N ASN A 36 -25.26 15.21 14.27
CA ASN A 36 -25.79 16.48 14.78
C ASN A 36 -27.30 16.47 15.09
N THR A 37 -27.74 15.78 16.16
CA THR A 37 -29.04 16.07 16.79
C THR A 37 -29.03 15.73 18.28
N GLY A 38 -29.32 16.72 19.13
CA GLY A 38 -29.32 16.55 20.59
C GLY A 38 -29.99 17.70 21.36
N ARG A 39 -31.02 18.35 20.80
CA ARG A 39 -31.76 19.43 21.48
C ARG A 39 -32.75 18.84 22.50
N ALA A 40 -32.32 18.68 23.74
CA ALA A 40 -33.23 18.43 24.86
C ALA A 40 -33.89 19.74 25.32
N LEU A 41 -35.19 19.87 25.08
CA LEU A 41 -36.01 20.93 25.66
C LEU A 41 -36.40 20.54 27.09
N MET A 42 -36.07 21.38 28.08
CA MET A 42 -36.77 21.35 29.36
C MET A 42 -37.16 22.77 29.77
N VAL A 43 -38.47 23.04 29.75
CA VAL A 43 -39.05 24.33 30.14
C VAL A 43 -39.59 24.19 31.55
N LEU A 44 -39.07 24.99 32.49
CA LEU A 44 -39.80 25.31 33.71
C LEU A 44 -39.62 26.78 34.02
N ARG A 45 -40.74 27.53 34.05
CA ARG A 45 -40.76 28.92 34.49
C ARG A 45 -40.99 28.95 35.99
N LEU A 46 -40.17 29.69 36.73
CA LEU A 46 -40.59 30.34 37.97
C LEU A 46 -39.91 31.71 38.04
N ALA A 47 -40.66 32.76 38.35
CA ALA A 47 -40.15 34.12 38.46
C ALA A 47 -39.78 34.44 39.91
N TYR A 48 -38.72 35.22 40.12
CA TYR A 48 -38.61 36.08 41.30
C TYR A 48 -37.82 37.35 40.98
N ALA A 49 -38.11 38.42 41.73
CA ALA A 49 -37.78 39.80 41.37
C ALA A 49 -36.35 40.24 41.75
N ALA A 50 -35.97 41.41 41.22
CA ALA A 50 -34.63 41.99 41.26
C ALA A 50 -34.05 42.25 42.65
N ARG A 51 -32.71 42.15 42.75
CA ARG A 51 -31.92 42.90 43.73
C ARG A 51 -30.50 43.12 43.24
N SER A 52 -30.16 44.37 42.94
CA SER A 52 -28.80 44.78 42.54
C SER A 52 -27.87 44.84 43.74
N LEU A 53 -26.62 44.37 43.60
CA LEU A 53 -25.40 45.07 44.06
C LEU A 53 -24.12 44.27 43.76
N PHE A 54 -23.10 45.03 43.35
CA PHE A 54 -21.68 44.69 43.14
C PHE A 54 -21.09 43.51 43.95
N VAL A 55 -20.42 42.59 43.25
CA VAL A 55 -19.06 42.10 43.61
C VAL A 55 -18.28 41.86 42.31
N ALA A 56 -17.03 42.33 42.24
CA ALA A 56 -16.14 42.09 41.10
C ALA A 56 -15.53 40.69 41.17
N GLY A 57 -15.53 39.96 40.06
CA GLY A 57 -14.93 38.63 39.96
C GLY A 57 -14.57 38.29 38.51
N LEU A 58 -13.30 38.51 38.14
CA LEU A 58 -12.74 38.15 36.83
C LEU A 58 -12.60 36.63 36.71
N PHE A 59 -13.69 35.94 36.36
CA PHE A 59 -13.61 34.57 35.84
C PHE A 59 -13.50 34.60 34.31
N GLY A 60 -12.35 35.06 33.84
CA GLY A 60 -11.91 34.79 32.48
C GLY A 60 -11.61 33.29 32.37
N ALA A 61 -12.52 32.55 31.75
CA ALA A 61 -12.31 31.13 31.45
C ALA A 61 -11.21 31.01 30.39
N ALA A 62 -9.95 30.92 30.83
CA ALA A 62 -8.83 30.54 29.99
C ALA A 62 -9.04 29.08 29.57
N MET A 63 -9.69 28.89 28.42
CA MET A 63 -9.85 27.58 27.81
C MET A 63 -8.46 27.13 27.36
N LEU A 64 -7.83 26.28 28.18
CA LEU A 64 -6.51 25.73 27.89
C LEU A 64 -6.66 24.76 26.71
N VAL A 65 -6.51 25.28 25.50
CA VAL A 65 -6.35 24.46 24.29
C VAL A 65 -5.02 23.74 24.46
N ALA A 66 -5.08 22.52 24.98
CA ALA A 66 -3.96 21.60 24.86
C ALA A 66 -3.65 21.46 23.36
N PRO A 67 -2.41 21.68 22.91
CA PRO A 67 -2.06 21.36 21.54
C PRO A 67 -2.37 19.88 21.33
N GLY A 68 -3.11 19.57 20.27
CA GLY A 68 -3.31 18.18 19.87
C GLY A 68 -1.94 17.56 19.68
N THR A 69 -1.64 16.51 20.43
CA THR A 69 -0.51 15.65 20.10
C THR A 69 -0.92 14.92 18.83
N ASP A 70 -0.44 15.40 17.69
CA ASP A 70 -0.49 14.65 16.45
C ASP A 70 0.17 13.29 16.74
N ALA A 71 -0.65 12.25 16.75
CA ALA A 71 -0.19 10.90 17.02
C ALA A 71 0.54 10.42 15.76
N LEU A 72 1.87 10.60 15.76
CA LEU A 72 2.75 10.12 14.70
C LEU A 72 2.42 8.65 14.42
N ALA A 73 2.05 8.35 13.19
CA ALA A 73 1.65 7.01 12.81
C ALA A 73 2.87 6.10 12.78
N GLU A 74 2.96 5.17 13.74
CA GLU A 74 4.01 4.14 13.76
C GLU A 74 4.11 3.42 12.40
N PRO A 75 5.32 3.17 11.87
CA PRO A 75 5.51 2.50 10.58
C PRO A 75 4.74 1.18 10.51
N GLN A 76 3.91 1.01 9.49
CA GLN A 76 3.04 -0.16 9.38
C GLN A 76 3.73 -1.27 8.59
N ALA A 77 3.76 -2.47 9.20
CA ALA A 77 4.27 -3.68 8.57
C ALA A 77 3.14 -4.43 7.84
N TYR A 78 3.33 -4.64 6.55
CA TYR A 78 2.43 -5.36 5.65
C TYR A 78 3.09 -6.66 5.20
N GLN A 79 2.35 -7.76 5.25
CA GLN A 79 2.76 -9.06 4.70
C GLN A 79 2.42 -9.12 3.20
N PHE A 80 3.20 -9.87 2.41
CA PHE A 80 2.87 -10.08 1.00
C PHE A 80 1.60 -10.94 0.85
N ASP A 81 0.58 -10.38 0.19
CA ASP A 81 -0.53 -11.18 -0.33
C ASP A 81 -0.08 -11.86 -1.64
N LYS A 82 0.11 -13.17 -1.60
CA LYS A 82 0.51 -13.99 -2.76
C LYS A 82 -0.48 -13.92 -3.93
N GLY A 83 -1.74 -13.53 -3.71
CA GLY A 83 -2.74 -13.33 -4.77
C GLY A 83 -2.56 -12.03 -5.56
N HIS A 84 -1.91 -11.02 -4.97
CA HIS A 84 -1.77 -9.67 -5.54
C HIS A 84 -0.30 -9.21 -5.68
N THR A 85 0.66 -10.01 -5.22
CA THR A 85 2.10 -9.76 -5.33
C THR A 85 2.70 -10.61 -6.44
N GLN A 86 3.70 -10.09 -7.16
CA GLN A 86 4.47 -10.84 -8.15
C GLN A 86 5.94 -10.45 -8.08
N ILE A 87 6.82 -11.45 -7.95
CA ILE A 87 8.25 -11.30 -8.16
C ILE A 87 8.54 -11.80 -9.57
N ARG A 88 8.97 -10.88 -10.44
CA ARG A 88 9.19 -11.13 -11.88
C ARG A 88 10.61 -10.77 -12.26
N ILE A 89 11.27 -11.68 -12.97
CA ILE A 89 12.48 -11.39 -13.74
C ILE A 89 12.13 -11.26 -15.22
N SER A 90 12.86 -10.41 -15.95
CA SER A 90 12.84 -10.38 -17.41
C SER A 90 14.25 -10.27 -17.95
N TRP A 91 14.47 -10.80 -19.15
CA TRP A 91 15.75 -10.72 -19.82
C TRP A 91 15.59 -10.62 -21.33
N ASN A 92 16.55 -9.93 -21.94
CA ASN A 92 16.61 -9.78 -23.37
C ASN A 92 17.17 -11.06 -24.02
N HIS A 93 16.41 -11.66 -24.92
CA HIS A 93 16.83 -12.84 -25.66
C HIS A 93 17.33 -12.44 -27.06
N LEU A 94 18.63 -12.15 -27.11
CA LEU A 94 19.41 -11.83 -28.33
C LEU A 94 18.88 -10.65 -29.15
N GLY A 95 18.22 -9.68 -28.51
CA GLY A 95 17.59 -8.53 -29.16
C GLY A 95 16.27 -8.82 -29.89
N LEU A 96 15.83 -10.08 -29.93
CA LEU A 96 14.66 -10.53 -30.71
C LEU A 96 13.37 -10.58 -29.89
N SER A 97 13.47 -10.84 -28.59
CA SER A 97 12.32 -10.90 -27.66
C SER A 97 12.75 -10.56 -26.24
N GLU A 98 11.78 -10.13 -25.43
CA GLU A 98 11.94 -10.02 -23.98
C GLU A 98 11.25 -11.24 -23.36
N GLN A 99 12.00 -12.06 -22.66
CA GLN A 99 11.50 -13.22 -21.93
C GLN A 99 11.23 -12.84 -20.47
N SER A 100 10.36 -13.56 -19.78
CA SER A 100 10.12 -13.31 -18.35
C SER A 100 9.73 -14.57 -17.60
N ALA A 101 10.09 -14.63 -16.32
CA ALA A 101 9.68 -15.69 -15.40
C ALA A 101 9.13 -15.08 -14.11
N LEU A 102 8.38 -15.89 -13.36
CA LEU A 102 7.87 -15.57 -12.04
C LEU A 102 8.49 -16.50 -11.00
N PHE A 103 8.76 -15.99 -9.81
CA PHE A 103 8.91 -16.83 -8.62
C PHE A 103 7.56 -16.95 -7.93
N ARG A 104 7.12 -18.18 -7.67
CA ARG A 104 5.81 -18.48 -7.10
C ARG A 104 5.83 -18.52 -5.57
N GLU A 105 6.95 -18.92 -4.99
CA GLU A 105 7.14 -19.01 -3.55
C GLU A 105 8.15 -17.97 -3.05
N TYR A 106 7.67 -17.13 -2.15
CA TYR A 106 8.42 -16.08 -1.46
C TYR A 106 7.67 -15.69 -0.18
N GLU A 107 8.40 -15.08 0.74
CA GLU A 107 7.88 -14.53 1.98
C GLU A 107 8.63 -13.25 2.37
N GLY A 108 8.14 -12.55 3.40
CA GLY A 108 8.70 -11.29 3.86
C GLY A 108 7.65 -10.19 4.00
N SER A 109 8.12 -8.95 4.13
CA SER A 109 7.28 -7.83 4.54
C SER A 109 7.70 -6.49 3.94
N VAL A 110 6.73 -5.60 3.80
CA VAL A 110 6.90 -4.18 3.51
C VAL A 110 6.59 -3.39 4.78
N THR A 111 7.54 -2.64 5.31
CA THR A 111 7.27 -1.57 6.28
C THR A 111 7.10 -0.28 5.52
N PHE A 112 5.97 0.42 5.72
CA PHE A 112 5.73 1.73 5.10
C PHE A 112 5.45 2.78 6.18
N ASP A 113 6.22 3.87 6.12
CA ASP A 113 6.05 5.08 6.91
C ASP A 113 5.58 6.19 5.94
N GLN A 114 4.36 6.69 6.18
CA GLN A 114 3.73 7.70 5.32
C GLN A 114 4.21 9.13 5.65
N GLU A 115 4.70 9.36 6.86
CA GLU A 115 5.19 10.65 7.32
C GLU A 115 6.66 10.87 6.92
N ASP A 116 7.44 9.79 6.91
CA ASP A 116 8.85 9.77 6.55
C ASP A 116 9.20 8.47 5.79
N VAL A 117 9.06 8.53 4.47
CA VAL A 117 9.33 7.37 3.60
C VAL A 117 10.75 6.83 3.70
N SER A 118 11.71 7.57 4.27
CA SER A 118 13.08 7.07 4.48
C SER A 118 13.17 5.97 5.55
N LYS A 119 12.15 5.84 6.42
CA LYS A 119 12.00 4.73 7.38
C LYS A 119 11.25 3.52 6.81
N SER A 120 10.80 3.60 5.55
CA SER A 120 10.18 2.44 4.88
C SER A 120 11.23 1.39 4.52
N ALA A 121 10.84 0.12 4.51
CA ALA A 121 11.73 -1.00 4.20
C ALA A 121 10.98 -2.12 3.49
N VAL A 122 11.68 -2.89 2.66
CA VAL A 122 11.20 -4.15 2.07
C VAL A 122 12.27 -5.20 2.32
N ASN A 123 11.85 -6.31 2.92
CA ASN A 123 12.67 -7.51 3.08
C ASN A 123 11.90 -8.68 2.47
N VAL A 124 12.56 -9.47 1.63
CA VAL A 124 11.94 -10.61 0.94
C VAL A 124 12.93 -11.77 0.82
N THR A 125 12.45 -12.97 1.13
CA THR A 125 13.12 -14.25 0.85
C THR A 125 12.34 -14.95 -0.26
N ILE A 126 13.05 -15.46 -1.25
CA ILE A 126 12.50 -16.08 -2.45
C ILE A 126 13.05 -17.50 -2.53
N ASP A 127 12.19 -18.49 -2.76
CA ASP A 127 12.62 -19.84 -3.14
C ASP A 127 12.88 -19.86 -4.67
N PRO A 128 14.15 -19.98 -5.11
CA PRO A 128 14.48 -20.02 -6.53
C PRO A 128 14.01 -21.30 -7.24
N ALA A 129 13.71 -22.38 -6.52
CA ALA A 129 13.12 -23.60 -7.11
C ALA A 129 11.68 -23.38 -7.59
N SER A 130 11.02 -22.33 -7.09
CA SER A 130 9.67 -21.91 -7.48
C SER A 130 9.60 -21.11 -8.81
N ILE A 131 10.70 -21.05 -9.56
CA ILE A 131 10.74 -20.37 -10.86
C ILE A 131 9.79 -21.03 -11.88
N ASP A 132 9.02 -20.18 -12.56
CA ASP A 132 8.05 -20.53 -13.59
C ASP A 132 8.22 -19.58 -14.79
N THR A 133 8.77 -20.13 -15.87
CA THR A 133 8.96 -19.50 -17.18
C THR A 133 7.82 -19.87 -18.16
N GLY A 134 6.94 -20.79 -17.76
CA GLY A 134 5.97 -21.47 -18.62
C GLY A 134 6.56 -22.59 -19.49
N VAL A 135 7.85 -22.94 -19.33
CA VAL A 135 8.55 -23.98 -20.09
C VAL A 135 9.32 -24.90 -19.13
N PRO A 136 8.78 -26.08 -18.77
CA PRO A 136 9.35 -26.94 -17.72
C PRO A 136 10.82 -27.30 -17.90
N ASP A 137 11.23 -27.69 -19.12
CA ASP A 137 12.64 -28.02 -19.43
C ASP A 137 13.60 -26.84 -19.17
N PHE A 138 13.11 -25.61 -19.32
CA PHE A 138 13.89 -24.40 -19.04
C PHE A 138 13.83 -24.02 -17.55
N ASP A 139 12.71 -24.25 -16.87
CA ASP A 139 12.62 -24.10 -15.41
C ASP A 139 13.64 -25.02 -14.71
N ASP A 140 13.78 -26.27 -15.17
CA ASP A 140 14.75 -27.22 -14.61
C ASP A 140 16.20 -26.83 -14.94
N HIS A 141 16.47 -26.26 -16.13
CA HIS A 141 17.77 -25.69 -16.45
C HIS A 141 18.10 -24.49 -15.55
N MET A 142 17.14 -23.58 -15.31
CA MET A 142 17.31 -22.43 -14.41
C MET A 142 17.58 -22.83 -12.95
N LYS A 143 17.12 -24.01 -12.52
CA LYS A 143 17.38 -24.55 -11.18
C LYS A 143 18.78 -25.17 -11.02
N SER A 144 19.42 -25.56 -12.12
CA SER A 144 20.71 -26.26 -12.14
C SER A 144 21.90 -25.41 -11.67
N SER A 145 23.07 -26.04 -11.54
CA SER A 145 24.36 -25.42 -11.20
C SER A 145 24.71 -24.20 -12.04
N ASP A 146 24.30 -24.20 -13.30
CA ASP A 146 24.65 -23.21 -14.31
C ASP A 146 23.90 -21.88 -14.10
N PHE A 147 22.78 -21.93 -13.38
CA PHE A 147 21.95 -20.79 -13.00
C PHE A 147 21.81 -20.71 -11.49
N PHE A 148 20.60 -20.84 -10.91
CA PHE A 148 20.37 -20.59 -9.47
C PHE A 148 21.01 -21.61 -8.53
N HIS A 149 21.29 -22.84 -9.00
CA HIS A 149 21.88 -23.92 -8.23
C HIS A 149 21.14 -24.19 -6.91
N VAL A 150 19.84 -24.47 -7.01
CA VAL A 150 18.90 -24.46 -5.88
C VAL A 150 19.18 -25.53 -4.82
N GLU A 151 19.97 -26.56 -5.16
CA GLU A 151 20.42 -27.60 -4.23
C GLU A 151 21.46 -27.08 -3.21
N GLU A 152 22.32 -26.14 -3.60
CA GLU A 152 23.31 -25.51 -2.72
C GLU A 152 22.85 -24.13 -2.21
N HIS A 153 21.97 -23.45 -2.95
CA HIS A 153 21.49 -22.10 -2.65
C HIS A 153 19.94 -22.06 -2.70
N PRO A 154 19.26 -22.52 -1.65
CA PRO A 154 17.79 -22.64 -1.61
C PRO A 154 17.05 -21.30 -1.40
N GLU A 155 17.78 -20.19 -1.29
CA GLU A 155 17.20 -18.86 -1.00
C GLU A 155 17.87 -17.78 -1.86
N VAL A 156 17.05 -16.82 -2.31
CA VAL A 156 17.48 -15.52 -2.83
C VAL A 156 16.85 -14.45 -1.94
N THR A 157 17.64 -13.54 -1.39
CA THR A 157 17.15 -12.49 -0.48
C THR A 157 17.32 -11.10 -1.07
N PHE A 158 16.40 -10.19 -0.72
CA PHE A 158 16.58 -8.76 -0.91
C PHE A 158 16.21 -8.01 0.37
N GLU A 159 17.14 -7.20 0.86
CA GLU A 159 16.99 -6.37 2.07
C GLU A 159 17.23 -4.89 1.75
N THR A 160 16.33 -4.02 2.20
CA THR A 160 16.42 -2.58 1.89
C THR A 160 17.48 -1.86 2.71
N THR A 161 18.34 -1.08 2.04
CA THR A 161 19.42 -0.29 2.66
C THR A 161 19.19 1.22 2.58
N GLU A 162 18.40 1.72 1.63
CA GLU A 162 18.08 3.15 1.49
C GLU A 162 16.71 3.34 0.82
N VAL A 163 15.87 4.24 1.35
CA VAL A 163 14.67 4.74 0.65
C VAL A 163 14.73 6.26 0.55
N VAL A 164 14.57 6.79 -0.67
CA VAL A 164 14.63 8.22 -0.97
C VAL A 164 13.40 8.64 -1.76
N GLN A 165 12.68 9.67 -1.31
CA GLN A 165 11.63 10.27 -2.12
C GLN A 165 12.23 11.01 -3.32
N THR A 166 11.74 10.72 -4.53
CA THR A 166 12.22 11.32 -5.79
C THR A 166 11.19 12.27 -6.42
N GLY A 167 9.98 12.31 -5.88
CA GLY A 167 8.89 13.17 -6.32
C GLY A 167 7.62 12.93 -5.48
N PRO A 168 6.53 13.68 -5.73
CA PRO A 168 5.33 13.63 -4.88
C PRO A 168 4.76 12.23 -4.68
N ASN A 169 4.77 11.41 -5.73
CA ASN A 169 4.28 10.03 -5.73
C ASN A 169 5.36 9.03 -6.23
N SER A 170 6.64 9.33 -5.99
CA SER A 170 7.73 8.45 -6.44
C SER A 170 8.89 8.40 -5.44
N GLY A 171 9.49 7.23 -5.32
CA GLY A 171 10.70 7.00 -4.54
C GLY A 171 11.72 6.16 -5.30
N ARG A 172 12.93 6.09 -4.77
CA ARG A 172 13.98 5.15 -5.14
C ARG A 172 14.29 4.31 -3.90
N MET A 173 14.28 3.00 -4.07
CA MET A 173 14.68 2.03 -3.05
C MET A 173 15.98 1.38 -3.50
N THR A 174 16.96 1.36 -2.62
CA THR A 174 18.23 0.64 -2.75
C THR A 174 18.22 -0.48 -1.72
N GLY A 175 18.80 -1.63 -2.06
CA GLY A 175 18.89 -2.78 -1.18
C GLY A 175 19.89 -3.78 -1.70
N ASP A 176 20.36 -4.63 -0.79
CA ASP A 176 21.31 -5.69 -1.09
C ASP A 176 20.54 -6.91 -1.60
N LEU A 177 20.98 -7.46 -2.73
CA LEU A 177 20.38 -8.62 -3.40
C LEU A 177 21.38 -9.77 -3.36
N THR A 178 21.05 -10.82 -2.61
CA THR A 178 21.91 -11.99 -2.43
C THR A 178 21.41 -13.13 -3.31
N ILE A 179 22.25 -13.57 -4.25
CA ILE A 179 22.00 -14.71 -5.13
C ILE A 179 23.24 -15.59 -5.09
N LYS A 180 23.10 -16.83 -4.60
CA LYS A 180 24.19 -17.83 -4.47
C LYS A 180 25.31 -17.49 -3.48
N GLY A 181 24.97 -16.78 -2.40
CA GLY A 181 25.86 -16.44 -1.28
C GLY A 181 26.46 -15.04 -1.36
#